data_AF-A0A6C0KW92-F1
#
_entry.id   AF-A0A6C0KW92-F1
#
_cell.length_a   1.000
_cell.length_b   1.000
_cell.length_c   1.000
_cell.angle_alpha   90.00
_cell.angle_beta   90.00
_cell.angle_gamma   90.00
#
_symmetry.space_group_name_H-M   'P 1'
#
loop_
_entity.id
_entity.type
_entity.pdbx_description
1 polymer ?
#
loop_
_entity_poly.entity_id
_entity_poly.type
_entity_poly.pdbx_seq_one_letter_code
_entity_poly.pdbx_strand_id
1 'polypeptide(L)' 'MTHKSEDYKISAVKYYLNNKDNIRKTCKIFDCKKSTLQRWIQRYKTSKNLTRRNRKSVSYKITKRK' A
#
# COMPACT_ATOMS: atom_id res chain seq x y z
N MET A 1 -1.13 4.47 14.26
CA MET A 1 -0.38 4.15 13.02
C MET A 1 -0.94 5.02 11.91
N THR A 2 -0.20 6.01 11.43
CA THR A 2 -0.69 6.97 10.43
C THR A 2 -0.76 6.31 9.06
N HIS A 3 -1.94 6.35 8.43
CA HIS A 3 -2.11 5.83 7.08
C HIS A 3 -1.57 6.85 6.08
N LYS A 4 -0.67 6.41 5.20
CA LYS A 4 -0.19 7.24 4.08
C LYS A 4 -1.30 7.39 3.04
N SER A 5 -1.41 8.59 2.45
CA SER A 5 -2.35 8.89 1.36
C SER A 5 -2.06 8.04 0.12
N GLU A 6 -3.06 7.91 -0.76
CA GLU A 6 -2.90 7.16 -2.01
C GLU A 6 -1.93 7.83 -2.97
N ASP A 7 -1.99 9.16 -3.09
CA ASP A 7 -1.09 9.93 -3.95
C ASP A 7 0.38 9.72 -3.56
N TYR A 8 0.68 9.72 -2.26
CA TYR A 8 2.02 9.43 -1.77
C TYR A 8 2.50 8.04 -2.19
N LYS A 9 1.63 7.01 -2.12
CA LYS A 9 1.98 5.65 -2.53
C LYS A 9 2.20 5.56 -4.03
N ILE A 10 1.36 6.24 -4.82
CA ILE A 10 1.47 6.28 -6.28
C ILE A 10 2.76 6.96 -6.69
N SER A 11 3.09 8.11 -6.09
CA SER A 11 4.34 8.83 -6.34
C SER A 11 5.57 7.99 -6.02
N ALA A 12 5.57 7.28 -4.88
CA ALA A 12 6.68 6.37 -4.53
C ALA A 12 6.86 5.24 -5.55
N VAL A 13 5.77 4.63 -6.01
CA VAL A 13 5.82 3.56 -7.02
C VAL A 13 6.26 4.10 -8.38
N LYS A 14 5.72 5.24 -8.83
CA LYS A 14 6.12 5.88 -10.10
C LYS A 14 7.60 6.26 -10.08
N TYR A 15 8.09 6.84 -8.98
CA TYR A 15 9.50 7.15 -8.81
C TYR A 15 10.39 5.91 -8.96
N TYR A 16 10.02 4.79 -8.32
CA TYR A 16 10.74 3.53 -8.46
C TYR A 16 10.77 3.03 -9.92
N LEU A 17 9.62 3.06 -10.61
CA LEU A 17 9.51 2.59 -11.99
C LEU A 17 10.30 3.46 -12.98
N ASN A 18 10.34 4.78 -12.77
CA ASN A 18 11.02 5.72 -13.67
C ASN A 18 12.54 5.70 -13.51
N ASN A 19 13.05 5.62 -12.26
CA ASN A 19 14.48 5.78 -12.01
C ASN A 19 15.31 4.50 -12.22
N LYS A 20 14.69 3.36 -12.61
CA LYS A 20 15.33 2.01 -12.65
C LYS A 20 16.14 1.70 -11.39
N ASP A 21 15.79 2.33 -10.29
CA ASP A 21 16.62 2.41 -9.10
C ASP A 21 16.37 1.22 -8.18
N ASN A 22 17.23 1.08 -7.18
CA ASN A 22 17.07 0.01 -6.20
C ASN A 22 15.98 0.37 -5.18
N ILE A 23 15.10 -0.57 -4.81
CA ILE A 23 13.97 -0.36 -3.88
C ILE A 23 14.41 0.31 -2.58
N ARG A 24 15.62 -0.02 -2.10
CA ARG A 24 16.21 0.57 -0.89
C ARG A 24 16.44 2.08 -0.99
N LYS A 25 16.84 2.60 -2.16
CA LYS A 25 17.05 4.04 -2.37
C LYS A 25 15.72 4.78 -2.34
N THR A 26 14.71 4.28 -3.05
CA THR A 26 13.36 4.85 -3.03
C THR A 26 12.78 4.83 -1.61
N CYS A 27 13.01 3.75 -0.86
CA CYS A 27 12.60 3.66 0.55
C CYS A 27 13.25 4.73 1.45
N LYS A 28 14.52 5.09 1.21
CA LYS A 28 15.19 6.17 1.94
C LYS A 28 14.62 7.55 1.62
N ILE A 29 14.32 7.81 0.34
CA ILE A 29 13.77 9.11 -0.12
C ILE A 29 12.36 9.32 0.42
N PHE A 30 11.51 8.29 0.34
CA PHE A 30 10.13 8.39 0.76
C PHE A 30 9.95 8.11 2.26
N ASP A 31 10.99 7.69 2.99
CA ASP A 31 10.89 7.19 4.36
C ASP A 31 9.83 6.08 4.51
N CYS A 32 10.01 5.01 3.73
CA CYS A 32 9.11 3.85 3.76
C CYS A 32 9.88 2.53 3.87
N LYS A 33 9.24 1.50 4.42
CA LYS A 33 9.86 0.18 4.55
C LYS A 33 9.89 -0.54 3.20
N LYS A 34 10.96 -1.29 2.93
CA LYS A 34 11.14 -2.11 1.72
C LYS A 34 9.93 -3.00 1.42
N SER A 35 9.46 -3.74 2.42
CA SER A 35 8.30 -4.64 2.29
C SER A 35 7.01 -3.90 1.92
N THR A 36 6.87 -2.66 2.40
CA THR A 36 5.71 -1.82 2.12
C THR A 36 5.74 -1.36 0.66
N LEU A 37 6.88 -0.86 0.19
CA LEU A 37 7.04 -0.43 -1.21
C LEU A 37 6.88 -1.60 -2.18
N GLN A 38 7.42 -2.79 -1.87
CA GLN A 38 7.23 -4.01 -2.67
C GLN A 38 5.75 -4.36 -2.82
N ARG A 39 4.98 -4.32 -1.73
CA ARG A 39 3.54 -4.59 -1.76
C ARG A 39 2.78 -3.57 -2.62
N TRP A 40 3.16 -2.29 -2.57
CA TRP A 40 2.57 -1.27 -3.42
C TRP A 40 2.88 -1.50 -4.89
N ILE A 41 4.13 -1.80 -5.24
CA ILE A 41 4.52 -2.13 -6.62
C ILE A 41 3.72 -3.32 -7.15
N GLN A 42 3.58 -4.39 -6.37
CA GLN A 42 2.83 -5.58 -6.79
C GLN A 42 1.34 -5.29 -7.00
N ARG A 43 0.71 -4.52 -6.10
CA ARG A 43 -0.69 -4.07 -6.28
C ARG A 43 -0.86 -3.14 -7.48
N TYR A 44 0.10 -2.25 -7.71
CA TYR A 44 0.08 -1.31 -8.83
C TYR A 44 0.23 -2.04 -10.17
N LYS A 45 1.08 -3.08 -10.25
CA LYS A 45 1.20 -3.91 -11.45
C LYS A 45 -0.08 -4.67 -11.81
N THR A 46 -0.82 -5.15 -10.81
CA THR A 46 -2.04 -5.94 -11.03
C THR A 46 -3.29 -5.10 -11.29
N SER A 47 -3.48 -4.02 -10.53
CA SER A 47 -4.74 -3.26 -10.54
C SER A 47 -4.59 -1.80 -10.94
N LYS A 48 -3.35 -1.30 -11.11
CA LYS A 48 -3.00 0.13 -11.27
C LYS A 48 -3.59 1.06 -10.20
N ASN A 49 -4.20 0.50 -9.17
CA ASN A 49 -4.95 1.23 -8.16
C ASN A 49 -4.48 0.82 -6.76
N LEU A 50 -4.02 1.80 -5.98
CA LEU A 50 -3.53 1.61 -4.62
C LEU A 50 -4.59 1.89 -3.54
N THR A 51 -5.85 2.05 -3.97
CA THR A 51 -6.96 2.40 -3.08
C THR A 51 -7.19 1.40 -1.97
N ARG A 52 -7.68 1.90 -0.84
CA ARG A 52 -8.17 1.03 0.23
C ARG A 52 -9.48 0.38 -0.21
N ARG A 53 -9.55 -0.95 -0.14
CA ARG A 53 -10.82 -1.67 -0.34
C ARG A 53 -11.68 -1.47 0.90
N ASN A 54 -12.83 -0.81 0.72
CA ASN A 54 -13.82 -0.69 1.78
C ASN A 54 -14.57 -2.01 1.92
N ARG A 55 -14.62 -2.53 3.16
CA ARG A 55 -15.46 -3.69 3.49
C ARG A 55 -16.89 -3.20 3.69
N LYS A 56 -17.88 -3.96 3.20
CA LYS A 56 -19.28 -3.72 3.56
C LYS A 56 -19.44 -3.85 5.09
N SER A 57 -19.99 -2.84 5.75
CA SER A 57 -20.29 -2.91 7.18
C SER A 57 -21.39 -3.94 7.40
N VAL A 58 -21.07 -5.02 8.09
CA VAL A 58 -22.04 -6.07 8.45
C VAL A 58 -22.07 -6.19 9.96
N SER A 59 -23.26 -6.01 10.54
CA SER A 59 -23.50 -6.28 11.96
C SER A 59 -23.59 -7.79 12.16
N TYR A 60 -22.77 -8.35 13.04
CA TYR A 60 -22.92 -9.73 13.51
C TYR A 60 -23.31 -9.71 14.99
N LYS A 61 -24.26 -10.56 15.37
CA LYS A 61 -24.60 -10.78 16.79
C LYS A 61 -23.59 -11.78 17.36
N ILE A 62 -22.92 -11.41 18.44
CA ILE A 62 -22.03 -12.34 19.17
C ILE A 62 -22.91 -13.21 20.06
N THR A 63 -23.22 -14.43 19.62
CA THR A 63 -23.86 -15.43 20.48
C THR A 63 -22.78 -16.25 21.18
N LYS A 64 -22.77 -16.27 22.52
CA LYS A 64 -21.93 -17.22 23.28
C LYS A 64 -22.38 -18.64 22.93
N ARG A 65 -21.45 -19.48 22.47
CA ARG A 65 -21.69 -20.93 22.41
C ARG A 65 -21.75 -21.45 23.85
N LYS A 66 -22.83 -22.18 24.18
CA LYS A 66 -22.97 -22.91 25.44
C LYS A 66 -22.06 -24.12 25.44
#